data_AF-A0A9X3MN23-F1
#
_entry.id   AF-A0A9X3MN23-F1
#
_cell.length_a   1.000
_cell.length_b   1.000
_cell.length_c   1.000
_cell.angle_alpha   90.00
_cell.angle_beta   90.00
_cell.angle_gamma   90.00
#
_symmetry.space_group_name_H-M   'P 1'
#
loop_
_entity.id
_entity.type
_entity.pdbx_description
1 polymer ?
#
loop_
_entity_poly.entity_id
_entity_poly.type
_entity_poly.pdbx_seq_one_letter_code
_entity_poly.pdbx_strand_id
1 'polypeptide(L)'
;MKYTKNQHMLSQWVLRNFRSDDTAEHPKDKQRVWCHTVYHSPEKENDIKEIPLPISSIAIHKDCFMLIDHETGKKFDIEDELSDYENSTSVLFNELIHKHKFTKLLDVTRKGHALEMLLNFMVIQMVLGFYNPQNKMDDKDEVLLHILSDMEENYENIEKLIFNPPKEVKPYCSTALFKKIERVAKSKSEVKDKCNALFILSMLSEAKGLPSLFGYLSSVRNNMFKNIYITGIYHTGYDFDSTEIRPVFTISPNVFILNPDNNLNLLPLAHNLALSFSVGESEYYNSHLKVYSVDPSKLKCRTSKRIHTYKVSHDFIDNITGWITAIGVSHTKTLYTPYELKDIERYLVHQSENEEYHYSPQHPQFVVI
;
A
#
# COMPACT_ATOMS: atom_id res chain seq x y z
N MET A 1 -22.64 24.05 2.72
CA MET A 1 -22.85 24.31 1.28
C MET A 1 -23.68 23.18 0.69
N LYS A 2 -24.78 23.47 -0.04
CA LYS A 2 -25.56 22.45 -0.77
C LYS A 2 -24.93 22.24 -2.15
N TYR A 3 -24.25 21.11 -2.36
CA TYR A 3 -23.58 20.80 -3.63
C TYR A 3 -24.57 20.26 -4.67
N THR A 4 -24.55 20.87 -5.86
CA THR A 4 -25.41 20.53 -7.00
C THR A 4 -24.83 19.41 -7.86
N LYS A 5 -25.55 18.29 -7.90
CA LYS A 5 -25.77 17.23 -8.93
C LYS A 5 -24.74 16.84 -10.02
N ASN A 6 -23.55 17.44 -10.13
CA ASN A 6 -22.50 17.06 -11.10
C ASN A 6 -21.14 16.70 -10.46
N GLN A 7 -21.08 16.50 -9.14
CA GLN A 7 -19.87 15.97 -8.51
C GLN A 7 -19.86 14.45 -8.62
N HIS A 8 -18.95 13.97 -9.48
CA HIS A 8 -18.49 12.60 -9.62
C HIS A 8 -18.71 11.77 -8.36
N MET A 9 -19.39 10.61 -8.51
CA MET A 9 -19.54 9.60 -7.47
C MET A 9 -18.19 9.39 -6.78
N LEU A 10 -18.04 9.97 -5.60
CA LEU A 10 -16.97 9.64 -4.68
C LEU A 10 -17.22 8.20 -4.30
N SER A 11 -16.34 7.35 -4.81
CA SER A 11 -16.42 5.92 -4.69
C SER A 11 -16.51 5.57 -3.18
N GLN A 12 -17.47 4.73 -2.79
CA GLN A 12 -17.57 3.99 -1.51
C GLN A 12 -16.33 3.18 -1.07
N TRP A 13 -15.11 3.59 -1.43
CA TRP A 13 -13.91 2.75 -1.43
C TRP A 13 -12.89 3.35 -0.47
N VAL A 14 -12.45 2.56 0.49
CA VAL A 14 -11.49 2.94 1.54
C VAL A 14 -10.06 3.14 0.99
N LEU A 15 -9.81 2.67 -0.24
CA LEU A 15 -8.46 2.58 -0.82
C LEU A 15 -8.27 3.29 -2.17
N ARG A 16 -9.31 3.89 -2.74
CA ARG A 16 -9.18 4.61 -4.02
C ARG A 16 -8.81 6.07 -3.77
N ASN A 17 -7.53 6.43 -3.83
CA ASN A 17 -7.15 7.80 -4.21
C ASN A 17 -7.39 7.96 -5.71
N PHE A 18 -8.64 8.18 -6.10
CA PHE A 18 -8.89 8.74 -7.42
C PHE A 18 -8.80 10.26 -7.32
N ARG A 19 -7.75 10.80 -7.94
CA ARG A 19 -7.94 11.51 -9.21
C ARG A 19 -6.62 11.65 -9.95
N SER A 20 -6.76 11.59 -11.26
CA SER A 20 -5.75 11.76 -12.29
C SER A 20 -4.69 12.78 -11.89
N ASP A 21 -3.46 12.44 -12.24
CA ASP A 21 -2.32 13.33 -12.21
C ASP A 21 -2.40 14.38 -13.34
N ASP A 22 -3.61 14.83 -13.74
CA ASP A 22 -3.78 15.95 -14.68
C ASP A 22 -3.22 17.25 -14.09
N THR A 23 -2.90 17.25 -12.79
CA THR A 23 -2.24 18.36 -12.10
C THR A 23 -0.83 18.03 -11.61
N ALA A 24 -0.25 16.86 -11.95
CA ALA A 24 1.08 16.41 -11.53
C ALA A 24 2.17 17.46 -11.72
N GLU A 25 2.13 18.04 -12.92
CA GLU A 25 3.08 19.02 -13.44
C GLU A 25 2.62 20.46 -13.21
N HIS A 26 1.44 20.65 -12.60
CA HIS A 26 0.95 21.97 -12.29
C HIS A 26 1.73 22.58 -11.11
N PRO A 27 1.75 23.92 -11.00
CA PRO A 27 2.23 24.62 -9.82
C PRO A 27 1.64 24.03 -8.51
N LYS A 28 2.43 24.04 -7.43
CA LYS A 28 2.13 23.36 -6.15
C LYS A 28 0.79 23.75 -5.53
N ASP A 29 0.31 24.97 -5.78
CA ASP A 29 -1.00 25.51 -5.35
C ASP A 29 -2.19 24.98 -6.18
N LYS A 30 -1.91 24.38 -7.33
CA LYS A 30 -2.90 23.81 -8.28
C LYS A 30 -2.87 22.28 -8.35
N GLN A 31 -1.87 21.66 -7.72
CA GLN A 31 -1.86 20.22 -7.45
C GLN A 31 -3.06 19.89 -6.55
N ARG A 32 -3.93 18.96 -6.96
CA ARG A 32 -5.08 18.53 -6.14
C ARG A 32 -4.61 17.51 -5.10
N VAL A 33 -4.46 17.94 -3.84
CA VAL A 33 -3.83 17.13 -2.77
C VAL A 33 -4.83 16.71 -1.67
N TRP A 34 -6.12 16.65 -1.96
CA TRP A 34 -7.12 16.34 -0.92
C TRP A 34 -8.00 15.15 -1.31
N CYS A 35 -7.93 14.08 -0.51
CA CYS A 35 -8.93 13.02 -0.51
C CYS A 35 -9.94 13.28 0.62
N HIS A 36 -11.21 13.35 0.24
CA HIS A 36 -12.33 13.53 1.13
C HIS A 36 -12.98 12.15 1.35
N THR A 37 -12.96 11.62 2.57
CA THR A 37 -13.75 10.43 2.90
C THR A 37 -15.16 10.87 3.20
N VAL A 38 -16.14 10.41 2.39
CA VAL A 38 -17.56 10.70 2.59
C VAL A 38 -18.16 9.61 3.47
N TYR A 39 -18.51 9.97 4.71
CA TYR A 39 -19.35 9.17 5.57
C TYR A 39 -20.81 9.52 5.33
N HIS A 40 -21.70 8.55 5.49
CA HIS A 40 -23.12 8.85 5.64
C HIS A 40 -23.40 9.07 7.11
N SER A 41 -23.89 10.26 7.46
CA SER A 41 -24.38 10.52 8.81
C SER A 41 -25.58 9.60 9.13
N PRO A 42 -25.96 9.43 10.41
CA PRO A 42 -27.19 8.73 10.79
C PRO A 42 -28.45 9.26 10.07
N GLU A 43 -28.38 10.49 9.56
CA GLU A 43 -29.44 11.21 8.86
C GLU A 43 -29.34 11.11 7.33
N LYS A 44 -28.40 10.29 6.81
CA LYS A 44 -28.09 10.10 5.37
C LYS A 44 -27.55 11.35 4.66
N GLU A 45 -27.03 12.31 5.41
CA GLU A 45 -26.26 13.41 4.82
C GLU A 45 -24.81 12.97 4.56
N ASN A 46 -24.18 13.54 3.54
CA ASN A 46 -22.76 13.32 3.26
C ASN A 46 -21.93 14.11 4.29
N ASP A 47 -21.31 13.41 5.24
CA ASP A 47 -20.35 13.95 6.19
C ASP A 47 -18.93 13.74 5.62
N ILE A 48 -18.30 14.83 5.18
CA ILE A 48 -16.94 14.79 4.65
C ILE A 48 -15.99 14.94 5.82
N LYS A 49 -15.30 13.86 6.20
CA LYS A 49 -14.24 13.92 7.19
C LYS A 49 -12.87 13.94 6.51
N GLU A 50 -12.03 14.87 6.93
CA GLU A 50 -10.60 14.92 6.56
C GLU A 50 -9.85 13.88 7.40
N ILE A 51 -9.98 12.60 7.03
CA ILE A 51 -9.31 11.51 7.74
C ILE A 51 -8.09 11.04 6.94
N PRO A 52 -6.91 10.87 7.57
CA PRO A 52 -5.74 10.35 6.89
C PRO A 52 -5.93 8.86 6.56
N LEU A 53 -5.69 8.52 5.29
CA LEU A 53 -5.99 7.23 4.66
C LEU A 53 -5.34 6.02 5.36
N PRO A 54 -5.96 4.82 5.26
CA PRO A 54 -5.36 3.57 5.72
C PRO A 54 -4.55 2.82 4.64
N ILE A 55 -4.08 3.46 3.56
CA ILE A 55 -3.13 2.94 2.55
C ILE A 55 -2.92 4.02 1.46
N SER A 56 -1.69 4.13 0.96
CA SER A 56 -1.38 4.79 -0.31
C SER A 56 -1.78 3.90 -1.49
N SER A 57 -2.90 4.18 -2.14
CA SER A 57 -3.01 3.81 -3.55
C SER A 57 -2.10 4.73 -4.35
N ILE A 58 -1.23 4.13 -5.16
CA ILE A 58 -0.30 4.85 -6.00
C ILE A 58 -1.08 5.59 -7.09
N ALA A 59 -0.84 6.90 -7.19
CA ALA A 59 -1.32 7.67 -8.33
C ALA A 59 -0.55 7.22 -9.57
N ILE A 60 -1.26 6.60 -10.51
CA ILE A 60 -0.74 6.28 -11.84
C ILE A 60 -1.43 7.17 -12.86
N HIS A 61 -0.81 7.35 -14.03
CA HIS A 61 -1.44 8.06 -15.13
C HIS A 61 -2.77 7.38 -15.49
N LYS A 62 -3.85 8.17 -15.67
CA LYS A 62 -5.21 7.65 -15.94
C LYS A 62 -5.26 6.70 -17.14
N ASP A 63 -4.36 6.93 -18.10
CA ASP A 63 -4.34 6.21 -19.37
C ASP A 63 -3.33 5.04 -19.36
N CYS A 64 -2.67 4.75 -18.23
CA CYS A 64 -1.55 3.81 -18.12
C CYS A 64 -1.87 2.39 -18.60
N PHE A 65 -3.12 1.93 -18.45
CA PHE A 65 -3.56 0.60 -18.89
C PHE A 65 -4.75 0.67 -19.85
N MET A 66 -4.92 1.80 -20.53
CA MET A 66 -6.04 1.97 -21.44
C MET A 66 -5.80 1.24 -22.75
N LEU A 67 -6.76 0.39 -23.11
CA LEU A 67 -6.71 -0.49 -24.28
C LEU A 67 -7.92 -0.28 -25.18
N ILE A 68 -7.81 -0.72 -26.44
CA ILE A 68 -8.89 -0.65 -27.44
C ILE A 68 -9.48 -2.04 -27.62
N ASP A 69 -10.75 -2.19 -27.26
CA ASP A 69 -11.49 -3.44 -27.40
C ASP A 69 -11.61 -3.86 -28.87
N HIS A 70 -11.36 -5.15 -29.14
CA HIS A 70 -11.34 -5.66 -30.51
C HIS A 70 -12.70 -5.59 -31.19
N GLU A 71 -13.74 -6.05 -30.49
CA GLU A 71 -15.08 -6.25 -31.03
C GLU A 71 -15.81 -4.92 -31.16
N THR A 72 -15.68 -4.07 -30.16
CA THR A 72 -16.45 -2.82 -30.05
C THR A 72 -15.69 -1.57 -30.48
N GLY A 73 -14.35 -1.63 -30.53
CA GLY A 73 -13.49 -0.46 -30.75
C GLY A 73 -13.50 0.55 -29.61
N LYS A 74 -14.17 0.24 -28.48
CA LYS A 74 -14.26 1.13 -27.33
C LYS A 74 -13.04 0.98 -26.42
N LYS A 75 -12.71 2.06 -25.72
CA LYS A 75 -11.67 2.08 -24.68
C LYS A 75 -12.11 1.25 -23.47
N PHE A 76 -11.19 0.49 -22.90
CA PHE A 76 -11.35 -0.22 -21.63
C PHE A 76 -10.00 -0.29 -20.89
N ASP A 77 -10.01 -0.72 -19.63
CA ASP A 77 -8.82 -0.83 -18.79
C ASP A 77 -8.90 -2.03 -17.82
N ILE A 78 -7.95 -2.08 -16.90
CA ILE A 78 -7.83 -3.08 -15.83
C ILE A 78 -8.13 -2.52 -14.42
N GLU A 79 -8.75 -1.33 -14.33
CA GLU A 79 -8.96 -0.66 -13.05
C GLU A 79 -9.85 -1.50 -12.12
N ASP A 80 -10.89 -2.15 -12.66
CA ASP A 80 -11.78 -3.01 -11.87
C ASP A 80 -11.01 -4.15 -11.19
N GLU A 81 -10.06 -4.77 -11.89
CA GLU A 81 -9.27 -5.89 -11.35
C GLU A 81 -8.31 -5.45 -10.24
N LEU A 82 -7.67 -4.29 -10.42
CA LEU A 82 -6.86 -3.66 -9.38
C LEU A 82 -7.71 -3.33 -8.15
N SER A 83 -8.91 -2.81 -8.39
CA SER A 83 -9.83 -2.39 -7.33
C SER A 83 -10.38 -3.59 -6.55
N ASP A 84 -10.69 -4.69 -7.22
CA ASP A 84 -11.06 -5.95 -6.58
C ASP A 84 -9.92 -6.50 -5.70
N TYR A 85 -8.68 -6.39 -6.17
CA TYR A 85 -7.51 -6.81 -5.41
C TYR A 85 -7.32 -5.94 -4.16
N GLU A 86 -7.35 -4.62 -4.30
CA GLU A 86 -7.26 -3.67 -3.19
C GLU A 86 -8.36 -3.90 -2.15
N ASN A 87 -9.61 -4.09 -2.60
CA ASN A 87 -10.71 -4.41 -1.68
C ASN A 87 -10.42 -5.66 -0.84
N SER A 88 -9.84 -6.70 -1.45
CA SER A 88 -9.51 -7.94 -0.74
C SER A 88 -8.39 -7.74 0.29
N THR A 89 -7.36 -6.93 -0.02
CA THR A 89 -6.26 -6.62 0.90
C THR A 89 -6.70 -5.66 2.01
N SER A 90 -7.65 -4.76 1.73
CA SER A 90 -8.23 -3.82 2.69
C SER A 90 -8.80 -4.53 3.92
N VAL A 91 -9.37 -5.73 3.75
CA VAL A 91 -9.94 -6.51 4.85
C VAL A 91 -8.86 -6.85 5.87
N LEU A 92 -7.70 -7.32 5.40
CA LEU A 92 -6.56 -7.60 6.27
C LEU A 92 -6.08 -6.32 6.96
N PHE A 93 -5.91 -5.24 6.22
CA PHE A 93 -5.33 -4.01 6.76
C PHE A 93 -6.26 -3.37 7.79
N ASN A 94 -7.57 -3.37 7.54
CA ASN A 94 -8.57 -2.95 8.52
C ASN A 94 -8.54 -3.81 9.79
N GLU A 95 -8.28 -5.11 9.68
CA GLU A 95 -8.11 -5.98 10.85
C GLU A 95 -6.81 -5.69 11.63
N LEU A 96 -5.73 -5.29 10.95
CA LEU A 96 -4.49 -4.88 11.60
C LEU A 96 -4.63 -3.50 12.26
N ILE A 97 -5.15 -2.51 11.54
CA ILE A 97 -5.29 -1.11 11.98
C ILE A 97 -6.38 -0.97 13.03
N HIS A 98 -7.62 -1.36 12.73
CA HIS A 98 -8.75 -1.05 13.61
C HIS A 98 -9.00 -2.11 14.69
N LYS A 99 -8.55 -3.34 14.47
CA LYS A 99 -8.79 -4.47 15.40
C LYS A 99 -7.51 -4.99 16.04
N HIS A 100 -6.33 -4.48 15.66
CA HIS A 100 -5.04 -4.89 16.20
C HIS A 100 -4.83 -6.42 16.14
N LYS A 101 -5.32 -7.10 15.08
CA LYS A 101 -5.20 -8.57 14.91
C LYS A 101 -3.80 -9.00 14.43
N PHE A 102 -2.75 -8.53 15.10
CA PHE A 102 -1.36 -8.74 14.70
C PHE A 102 -0.93 -10.20 14.67
N THR A 103 -1.53 -11.07 15.49
CA THR A 103 -1.22 -12.52 15.50
C THR A 103 -1.45 -13.20 14.16
N LYS A 104 -2.25 -12.62 13.26
CA LYS A 104 -2.40 -13.11 11.88
C LYS A 104 -1.08 -13.10 11.10
N LEU A 105 -0.18 -12.16 11.37
CA LEU A 105 1.12 -12.07 10.71
C LEU A 105 2.04 -13.24 11.09
N LEU A 106 1.80 -13.90 12.23
CA LEU A 106 2.56 -15.06 12.69
C LEU A 106 2.09 -16.39 12.08
N ASP A 107 0.90 -16.45 11.47
CA ASP A 107 0.37 -17.69 10.91
C ASP A 107 0.83 -17.89 9.45
N VAL A 108 2.11 -18.28 9.29
CA VAL A 108 2.76 -18.44 7.97
C VAL A 108 2.69 -19.87 7.42
N THR A 109 1.90 -20.75 8.04
CA THR A 109 1.90 -22.18 7.70
C THR A 109 1.03 -22.53 6.49
N ARG A 110 0.14 -21.63 6.07
CA ARG A 110 -0.85 -21.86 5.00
C ARG A 110 -0.61 -20.90 3.84
N LYS A 111 -0.74 -21.37 2.61
CA LYS A 111 -0.74 -20.49 1.42
C LYS A 111 -1.86 -19.45 1.52
N GLY A 112 -1.61 -18.22 1.06
CA GLY A 112 -2.51 -17.08 1.17
C GLY A 112 -2.59 -16.50 2.58
N HIS A 113 -1.56 -16.71 3.41
CA HIS A 113 -1.53 -16.16 4.76
C HIS A 113 -1.39 -14.64 4.78
N ALA A 114 -1.69 -14.02 5.92
CA ALA A 114 -1.72 -12.56 6.06
C ALA A 114 -0.39 -11.89 5.70
N LEU A 115 0.74 -12.46 6.12
CA LEU A 115 2.05 -11.95 5.73
C LEU A 115 2.27 -12.06 4.21
N GLU A 116 1.91 -13.19 3.57
CA GLU A 116 2.03 -13.34 2.12
C GLU A 116 1.19 -12.30 1.37
N MET A 117 -0.05 -12.08 1.79
CA MET A 117 -0.93 -11.04 1.22
C MET A 117 -0.29 -9.64 1.35
N LEU A 118 0.29 -9.34 2.51
CA LEU A 118 0.96 -8.06 2.76
C LEU A 118 2.18 -7.89 1.85
N LEU A 119 3.04 -8.90 1.73
CA LEU A 119 4.22 -8.84 0.86
C LEU A 119 3.85 -8.78 -0.62
N ASN A 120 2.83 -9.52 -1.05
CA ASN A 120 2.29 -9.42 -2.41
C ASN A 120 1.79 -8.00 -2.70
N PHE A 121 1.07 -7.40 -1.75
CA PHE A 121 0.61 -6.01 -1.87
C PHE A 121 1.79 -5.05 -2.02
N MET A 122 2.84 -5.21 -1.22
CA MET A 122 4.04 -4.35 -1.32
C MET A 122 4.74 -4.45 -2.66
N VAL A 123 4.93 -5.66 -3.21
CA VAL A 123 5.56 -5.84 -4.54
C VAL A 123 4.69 -5.23 -5.63
N ILE A 124 3.38 -5.50 -5.63
CA ILE A 124 2.46 -4.94 -6.64
C ILE A 124 2.46 -3.42 -6.58
N GLN A 125 2.41 -2.84 -5.39
CA GLN A 125 2.48 -1.38 -5.24
C GLN A 125 3.84 -0.85 -5.71
N MET A 126 4.96 -1.48 -5.35
CA MET A 126 6.27 -1.06 -5.87
C MET A 126 6.30 -1.00 -7.41
N VAL A 127 5.78 -2.04 -8.08
CA VAL A 127 5.69 -2.09 -9.54
C VAL A 127 4.77 -0.99 -10.09
N LEU A 128 3.59 -0.80 -9.50
CA LEU A 128 2.70 0.31 -9.87
C LEU A 128 3.37 1.67 -9.66
N GLY A 129 4.27 1.77 -8.67
CA GLY A 129 5.10 2.93 -8.39
C GLY A 129 6.05 3.32 -9.51
N PHE A 130 6.50 2.37 -10.35
CA PHE A 130 7.32 2.70 -11.53
C PHE A 130 6.52 3.49 -12.58
N TYR A 131 5.21 3.25 -12.68
CA TYR A 131 4.29 3.99 -13.54
C TYR A 131 3.88 5.36 -12.99
N ASN A 132 4.24 5.68 -11.73
CA ASN A 132 3.91 6.95 -11.10
C ASN A 132 4.92 8.04 -11.52
N PRO A 133 4.49 9.19 -12.08
CA PRO A 133 5.38 10.29 -12.46
C PRO A 133 5.91 11.11 -11.25
N GLN A 134 5.30 10.93 -10.07
CA GLN A 134 5.77 11.50 -8.79
C GLN A 134 6.83 10.63 -8.10
N ASN A 135 7.08 9.41 -8.59
CA ASN A 135 8.16 8.57 -8.09
C ASN A 135 9.51 9.13 -8.61
N LYS A 136 10.42 9.43 -7.69
CA LYS A 136 11.77 9.97 -7.98
C LYS A 136 12.85 8.90 -8.02
N MET A 137 12.50 7.62 -7.87
CA MET A 137 13.48 6.56 -7.96
C MET A 137 14.22 6.64 -9.29
N ASP A 138 15.55 6.77 -9.21
CA ASP A 138 16.44 6.76 -10.36
C ASP A 138 16.27 5.43 -11.12
N ASP A 139 16.40 5.48 -12.44
CA ASP A 139 16.33 4.32 -13.34
C ASP A 139 15.01 3.51 -13.31
N LYS A 140 13.95 4.02 -12.68
CA LYS A 140 12.65 3.30 -12.59
C LYS A 140 12.09 2.91 -13.97
N ASP A 141 12.30 3.76 -14.96
CA ASP A 141 11.85 3.52 -16.34
C ASP A 141 12.72 2.45 -17.01
N GLU A 142 14.02 2.38 -16.71
CA GLU A 142 14.92 1.33 -17.22
C GLU A 142 14.59 -0.03 -16.62
N VAL A 143 14.32 -0.09 -15.30
CA VAL A 143 13.85 -1.31 -14.62
C VAL A 143 12.55 -1.80 -15.23
N LEU A 144 11.60 -0.89 -15.46
CA LEU A 144 10.32 -1.23 -16.06
C LEU A 144 10.50 -1.73 -17.51
N LEU A 145 11.33 -1.05 -18.31
CA LEU A 145 11.64 -1.44 -19.68
C LEU A 145 12.30 -2.81 -19.74
N HIS A 146 13.24 -3.11 -18.85
CA HIS A 146 13.89 -4.43 -18.79
C HIS A 146 12.87 -5.55 -18.61
N ILE A 147 11.91 -5.38 -17.69
CA ILE A 147 10.88 -6.40 -17.43
C ILE A 147 9.92 -6.55 -18.63
N LEU A 148 9.51 -5.45 -19.23
CA LEU A 148 8.52 -5.46 -20.30
C LEU A 148 9.11 -5.89 -21.64
N SER A 149 10.38 -5.61 -21.90
CA SER A 149 11.03 -5.95 -23.18
C SER A 149 11.01 -7.46 -23.44
N ASP A 150 11.31 -8.26 -22.40
CA ASP A 150 11.22 -9.73 -22.48
C ASP A 150 9.81 -10.20 -22.81
N MET A 151 8.77 -9.52 -22.31
CA MET A 151 7.37 -9.83 -22.61
C MET A 151 6.99 -9.43 -24.03
N GLU A 152 7.45 -8.27 -24.50
CA GLU A 152 7.20 -7.80 -25.87
C GLU A 152 7.84 -8.72 -26.91
N GLU A 153 9.11 -9.10 -26.70
CA GLU A 153 9.84 -10.03 -27.59
C GLU A 153 9.16 -11.41 -27.68
N ASN A 154 8.55 -11.86 -26.58
CA ASN A 154 7.89 -13.17 -26.50
C ASN A 154 6.36 -13.12 -26.65
N TYR A 155 5.80 -11.98 -27.08
CA TYR A 155 4.36 -11.74 -27.05
C TYR A 155 3.55 -12.77 -27.85
N GLU A 156 4.03 -13.20 -29.02
CA GLU A 156 3.33 -14.23 -29.82
C GLU A 156 3.15 -15.55 -29.06
N ASN A 157 4.13 -15.94 -28.25
CA ASN A 157 4.06 -17.15 -27.46
C ASN A 157 3.10 -16.97 -26.27
N ILE A 158 3.13 -15.80 -25.64
CA ILE A 158 2.20 -15.41 -24.57
C ILE A 158 0.76 -15.48 -25.08
N GLU A 159 0.48 -14.89 -26.24
CA GLU A 159 -0.84 -14.89 -26.86
C GLU A 159 -1.32 -16.32 -27.15
N LYS A 160 -0.45 -17.17 -27.72
CA LYS A 160 -0.76 -18.60 -27.95
C LYS A 160 -1.13 -19.32 -26.66
N LEU A 161 -0.44 -19.06 -25.55
CA LEU A 161 -0.71 -19.67 -24.25
C LEU A 161 -2.04 -19.19 -23.65
N ILE A 162 -2.41 -17.93 -23.87
CA ILE A 162 -3.70 -17.38 -23.41
C ILE A 162 -4.86 -18.05 -24.16
N PHE A 163 -4.77 -18.19 -25.48
CA PHE A 163 -5.84 -18.79 -26.27
C PHE A 163 -5.84 -20.32 -26.27
N ASN A 164 -4.70 -20.95 -26.01
CA ASN A 164 -4.55 -22.40 -25.88
C ASN A 164 -3.95 -22.76 -24.52
N PRO A 165 -4.67 -22.53 -23.41
CA PRO A 165 -4.13 -22.72 -22.07
C PRO A 165 -3.81 -24.19 -21.78
N PRO A 166 -2.75 -24.47 -21.00
CA PRO A 166 -2.44 -25.80 -20.49
C PRO A 166 -3.61 -26.43 -19.73
N LYS A 167 -3.65 -27.76 -19.63
CA LYS A 167 -4.77 -28.49 -18.99
C LYS A 167 -5.02 -28.05 -17.56
N GLU A 168 -3.96 -27.67 -16.86
CA GLU A 168 -3.95 -27.22 -15.47
C GLU A 168 -4.57 -25.83 -15.31
N VAL A 169 -4.56 -25.01 -16.37
CA VAL A 169 -5.08 -23.63 -16.38
C VAL A 169 -6.54 -23.59 -16.85
N LYS A 170 -6.96 -24.54 -17.71
CA LYS A 170 -8.33 -24.63 -18.25
C LYS A 170 -9.46 -24.47 -17.23
N PRO A 171 -9.39 -25.03 -16.00
CA PRO A 171 -10.44 -24.85 -15.00
C PRO A 171 -10.69 -23.39 -14.59
N TYR A 172 -9.69 -22.52 -14.77
CA TYR A 172 -9.73 -21.12 -14.35
C TYR A 172 -10.12 -20.16 -15.49
N CYS A 173 -10.29 -20.65 -16.71
CA CYS A 173 -10.61 -19.81 -17.87
C CYS A 173 -11.97 -19.11 -17.78
N SER A 174 -12.88 -19.63 -16.94
CA SER A 174 -14.19 -19.02 -16.71
C SER A 174 -14.16 -17.84 -15.72
N THR A 175 -13.05 -17.64 -15.00
CA THR A 175 -12.90 -16.58 -14.00
C THR A 175 -12.91 -15.20 -14.65
N ALA A 176 -13.39 -14.18 -13.91
CA ALA A 176 -13.42 -12.80 -14.40
C ALA A 176 -12.02 -12.30 -14.79
N LEU A 177 -11.01 -12.64 -13.98
CA LEU A 177 -9.63 -12.23 -14.23
C LEU A 177 -9.05 -12.85 -15.51
N PHE A 178 -9.28 -14.16 -15.74
CA PHE A 178 -8.82 -14.79 -16.98
C PHE A 178 -9.54 -14.22 -18.21
N LYS A 179 -10.85 -13.96 -18.11
CA LYS A 179 -11.60 -13.28 -19.18
C LYS A 179 -11.04 -11.89 -19.48
N LYS A 180 -10.58 -11.14 -18.46
CA LYS A 180 -9.90 -9.86 -18.67
C LYS A 180 -8.57 -10.05 -19.40
N ILE A 181 -7.74 -11.01 -18.99
CA ILE A 181 -6.49 -11.39 -19.67
C ILE A 181 -6.73 -11.71 -21.16
N GLU A 182 -7.73 -12.55 -21.45
CA GLU A 182 -8.11 -12.91 -22.82
C GLU A 182 -8.55 -11.68 -23.63
N ARG A 183 -9.35 -10.80 -23.02
CA ARG A 183 -9.80 -9.54 -23.64
C ARG A 183 -8.63 -8.61 -23.95
N VAL A 184 -7.64 -8.50 -23.06
CA VAL A 184 -6.42 -7.72 -23.28
C VAL A 184 -5.63 -8.29 -24.45
N ALA A 185 -5.43 -9.61 -24.49
CA ALA A 185 -4.72 -10.26 -25.60
C ALA A 185 -5.41 -9.97 -26.95
N LYS A 186 -6.74 -10.10 -27.01
CA LYS A 186 -7.55 -9.82 -28.21
C LYS A 186 -7.53 -8.35 -28.65
N SER A 187 -7.23 -7.41 -27.75
CA SER A 187 -7.35 -5.96 -28.00
C SER A 187 -6.60 -5.49 -29.27
N LYS A 188 -7.01 -4.35 -29.82
CA LYS A 188 -6.37 -3.71 -31.00
C LYS A 188 -5.22 -2.77 -30.63
N SER A 189 -4.89 -2.64 -29.36
CA SER A 189 -3.80 -1.80 -28.87
C SER A 189 -2.42 -2.33 -29.28
N GLU A 190 -1.40 -1.50 -29.13
CA GLU A 190 -0.01 -1.88 -29.38
C GLU A 190 0.44 -2.99 -28.41
N VAL A 191 1.41 -3.81 -28.85
CA VAL A 191 1.94 -4.92 -28.05
C VAL A 191 2.44 -4.43 -26.69
N LYS A 192 3.12 -3.29 -26.66
CA LYS A 192 3.58 -2.64 -25.43
C LYS A 192 2.45 -2.38 -24.43
N ASP A 193 1.34 -1.79 -24.87
CA ASP A 193 0.19 -1.49 -24.00
C ASP A 193 -0.43 -2.78 -23.46
N LYS A 194 -0.52 -3.81 -24.31
CA LYS A 194 -1.00 -5.13 -23.90
C LYS A 194 -0.07 -5.76 -22.86
N CYS A 195 1.24 -5.71 -23.07
CA CYS A 195 2.23 -6.24 -22.13
C CYS A 195 2.15 -5.56 -20.77
N ASN A 196 2.01 -4.23 -20.73
CA ASN A 196 1.79 -3.49 -19.48
C ASN A 196 0.59 -4.01 -18.69
N ALA A 197 -0.57 -4.14 -19.34
CA ALA A 197 -1.78 -4.62 -18.69
C ALA A 197 -1.67 -6.10 -18.29
N LEU A 198 -1.15 -6.95 -19.18
CA LEU A 198 -0.96 -8.39 -18.92
C LEU A 198 -0.01 -8.64 -17.76
N PHE A 199 1.06 -7.85 -17.63
CA PHE A 199 2.02 -7.96 -16.55
C PHE A 199 1.36 -7.77 -15.18
N ILE A 200 0.60 -6.69 -15.02
CA ILE A 200 -0.17 -6.43 -13.79
C ILE A 200 -1.20 -7.53 -13.54
N LEU A 201 -2.01 -7.90 -14.54
CA LEU A 201 -3.03 -8.95 -14.41
C LEU A 201 -2.42 -10.31 -14.02
N SER A 202 -1.20 -10.59 -14.47
CA SER A 202 -0.44 -11.78 -14.10
C SER A 202 -0.09 -11.78 -12.61
N MET A 203 0.44 -10.67 -12.09
CA MET A 203 0.70 -10.53 -10.65
C MET A 203 -0.58 -10.63 -9.82
N LEU A 204 -1.69 -10.04 -10.27
CA LEU A 204 -2.99 -10.18 -9.60
C LEU A 204 -3.49 -11.63 -9.57
N SER A 205 -3.18 -12.41 -10.62
CA SER A 205 -3.50 -13.84 -10.68
C SER A 205 -2.71 -14.61 -9.62
N GLU A 206 -1.40 -14.39 -9.54
CA GLU A 206 -0.54 -15.01 -8.52
C GLU A 206 -1.01 -14.66 -7.10
N ALA A 207 -1.33 -13.39 -6.86
CA ALA A 207 -1.78 -12.92 -5.54
C ALA A 207 -3.08 -13.59 -5.08
N LYS A 208 -3.94 -13.97 -6.03
CA LYS A 208 -5.18 -14.72 -5.80
C LYS A 208 -4.98 -16.25 -5.78
N GLY A 209 -3.74 -16.72 -5.90
CA GLY A 209 -3.40 -18.14 -5.95
C GLY A 209 -3.87 -18.84 -7.25
N LEU A 210 -4.18 -18.07 -8.29
CA LEU A 210 -4.57 -18.57 -9.60
C LEU A 210 -3.33 -18.80 -10.48
N PRO A 211 -3.43 -19.66 -11.52
CA PRO A 211 -2.35 -19.78 -12.49
C PRO A 211 -2.05 -18.42 -13.15
N SER A 212 -0.76 -18.13 -13.28
CA SER A 212 -0.24 -16.88 -13.82
C SER A 212 0.53 -17.14 -15.10
N LEU A 213 0.58 -16.15 -16.00
CA LEU A 213 1.35 -16.22 -17.25
C LEU A 213 2.85 -16.06 -16.96
N PHE A 214 3.19 -15.20 -16.01
CA PHE A 214 4.54 -14.86 -15.61
C PHE A 214 4.60 -15.04 -14.09
N GLY A 215 5.39 -15.97 -13.58
CA GLY A 215 5.58 -16.21 -12.13
C GLY A 215 6.40 -15.11 -11.43
N TYR A 216 6.19 -13.86 -11.84
CA TYR A 216 7.01 -12.72 -11.50
C TYR A 216 6.78 -12.27 -10.06
N LEU A 217 5.54 -12.22 -9.59
CA LEU A 217 5.22 -11.76 -8.23
C LEU A 217 5.89 -12.66 -7.20
N SER A 218 5.71 -13.98 -7.33
CA SER A 218 6.28 -14.96 -6.41
C SER A 218 7.81 -14.92 -6.44
N SER A 219 8.40 -14.79 -7.63
CA SER A 219 9.86 -14.68 -7.80
C SER A 219 10.41 -13.43 -7.10
N VAL A 220 9.87 -12.26 -7.42
CA VAL A 220 10.32 -10.98 -6.84
C VAL A 220 10.11 -10.96 -5.33
N ARG A 221 8.93 -11.34 -4.85
CA ARG A 221 8.65 -11.41 -3.41
C ARG A 221 9.64 -12.32 -2.69
N ASN A 222 9.87 -13.53 -3.20
CA ASN A 222 10.74 -14.49 -2.55
C ASN A 222 12.21 -14.05 -2.56
N ASN A 223 12.63 -13.30 -3.59
CA ASN A 223 13.97 -12.72 -3.65
C ASN A 223 14.11 -11.52 -2.70
N MET A 224 13.15 -10.58 -2.74
CA MET A 224 13.18 -9.35 -1.94
C MET A 224 12.96 -9.57 -0.45
N PHE A 225 12.14 -10.55 -0.07
CA PHE A 225 11.75 -10.78 1.32
C PHE A 225 12.21 -12.15 1.83
N LYS A 226 13.30 -12.67 1.25
CA LYS A 226 13.94 -13.88 1.74
C LYS A 226 14.36 -13.67 3.20
N ASN A 227 14.03 -14.61 4.07
CA ASN A 227 14.36 -14.54 5.49
C ASN A 227 13.84 -13.24 6.16
N ILE A 228 12.64 -12.82 5.79
CA ILE A 228 11.98 -11.66 6.40
C ILE A 228 11.73 -11.89 7.90
N TYR A 229 11.94 -10.84 8.71
CA TYR A 229 11.65 -10.83 10.13
C TYR A 229 10.98 -9.51 10.53
N ILE A 230 9.79 -9.54 11.13
CA ILE A 230 9.10 -8.35 11.63
C ILE A 230 9.83 -7.86 12.89
N THR A 231 10.48 -6.71 12.81
CA THR A 231 11.27 -6.13 13.90
C THR A 231 10.39 -5.37 14.88
N GLY A 232 9.25 -4.82 14.43
CA GLY A 232 8.31 -4.10 15.29
C GLY A 232 7.01 -3.71 14.61
N ILE A 233 6.00 -3.47 15.44
CA ILE A 233 4.75 -2.81 15.08
C ILE A 233 4.68 -1.52 15.88
N TYR A 234 4.60 -0.38 15.22
CA TYR A 234 4.61 0.94 15.87
C TYR A 234 3.24 1.57 15.83
N HIS A 235 2.70 1.90 17.00
CA HIS A 235 1.42 2.56 17.18
C HIS A 235 1.64 3.90 17.87
N THR A 236 1.12 4.98 17.28
CA THR A 236 1.37 6.35 17.77
C THR A 236 0.63 6.65 19.09
N GLY A 237 -0.25 5.77 19.56
CA GLY A 237 -1.09 6.04 20.74
C GLY A 237 -2.30 6.92 20.45
N TYR A 238 -2.58 7.21 19.17
CA TYR A 238 -3.73 7.98 18.74
C TYR A 238 -4.74 7.11 18.02
N ASP A 239 -6.02 7.45 18.21
CA ASP A 239 -7.09 6.84 17.44
C ASP A 239 -6.93 7.16 15.96
N PHE A 240 -7.39 6.24 15.11
CA PHE A 240 -7.29 6.39 13.67
C PHE A 240 -8.01 7.64 13.13
N ASP A 241 -9.09 8.08 13.75
CA ASP A 241 -9.83 9.28 13.35
C ASP A 241 -9.51 10.49 14.24
N SER A 242 -8.47 10.41 15.07
CA SER A 242 -8.13 11.52 15.96
C SER A 242 -7.72 12.76 15.16
N THR A 243 -8.12 13.93 15.64
CA THR A 243 -7.75 15.24 15.09
C THR A 243 -6.76 15.99 15.99
N GLU A 244 -6.11 15.29 16.93
CA GLU A 244 -5.13 15.87 17.86
C GLU A 244 -3.75 16.08 17.21
N ILE A 245 -3.10 17.18 17.60
CA ILE A 245 -1.72 17.58 17.26
C ILE A 245 -0.75 16.44 17.55
N ARG A 246 -0.26 15.79 16.49
CA ARG A 246 0.54 14.58 16.67
C ARG A 246 1.58 14.30 15.59
N PRO A 247 2.60 13.51 15.93
CA PRO A 247 3.40 12.84 14.95
C PRO A 247 2.60 11.73 14.30
N VAL A 248 2.93 11.49 13.05
CA VAL A 248 2.17 10.64 12.15
C VAL A 248 3.12 9.93 11.22
N PHE A 249 2.79 8.70 10.87
CA PHE A 249 3.52 8.04 9.80
C PHE A 249 3.15 8.72 8.49
N THR A 250 4.16 9.32 7.85
CA THR A 250 4.02 9.84 6.49
C THR A 250 3.66 8.68 5.57
N ILE A 251 2.51 8.80 4.90
CA ILE A 251 2.10 7.84 3.87
C ILE A 251 2.59 8.42 2.55
N SER A 252 3.54 7.74 1.91
CA SER A 252 4.06 8.16 0.61
C SER A 252 3.49 7.27 -0.51
N PRO A 253 3.51 7.72 -1.78
CA PRO A 253 3.20 6.86 -2.91
C PRO A 253 4.11 5.62 -2.94
N ASN A 254 5.33 5.71 -2.43
CA ASN A 254 6.13 4.53 -2.16
C ASN A 254 5.62 3.92 -0.85
N VAL A 255 4.77 2.91 -0.98
CA VAL A 255 4.14 2.16 0.13
C VAL A 255 5.18 1.55 1.07
N PHE A 256 6.43 1.45 0.61
CA PHE A 256 7.50 0.76 1.29
C PHE A 256 8.84 1.49 1.12
N ILE A 257 9.61 1.58 2.21
CA ILE A 257 10.93 2.19 2.22
C ILE A 257 11.98 1.13 2.48
N LEU A 258 12.84 0.90 1.48
CA LEU A 258 14.05 0.10 1.60
C LEU A 258 15.18 1.00 2.10
N ASN A 259 15.80 0.68 3.24
CA ASN A 259 17.11 1.24 3.56
C ASN A 259 18.22 0.21 3.26
N PRO A 260 19.08 0.47 2.27
CA PRO A 260 20.22 -0.40 1.96
C PRO A 260 21.25 -0.48 3.09
N ASP A 261 21.33 0.53 3.97
CA ASP A 261 22.41 0.63 4.96
C ASP A 261 22.14 -0.17 6.25
N ASN A 262 20.87 -0.48 6.57
CA ASN A 262 20.51 -1.14 7.83
C ASN A 262 19.50 -2.29 7.68
N ASN A 263 19.24 -2.73 6.45
CA ASN A 263 18.24 -3.76 6.10
C ASN A 263 16.84 -3.54 6.69
N LEU A 264 16.57 -2.34 7.23
CA LEU A 264 15.33 -2.02 7.89
C LEU A 264 14.36 -1.48 6.85
N ASN A 265 13.20 -2.10 6.89
CA ASN A 265 12.20 -2.02 5.87
C ASN A 265 10.90 -1.65 6.56
N LEU A 266 10.35 -0.49 6.22
CA LEU A 266 9.16 0.01 6.90
C LEU A 266 7.96 0.15 5.97
N LEU A 267 6.82 -0.33 6.45
CA LEU A 267 5.51 -0.24 5.83
C LEU A 267 4.55 0.55 6.74
N PRO A 268 4.34 1.85 6.47
CA PRO A 268 3.23 2.59 7.04
C PRO A 268 1.89 1.98 6.58
N LEU A 269 1.08 1.47 7.51
CA LEU A 269 -0.26 0.96 7.22
C LEU A 269 -1.31 2.06 7.34
N ALA A 270 -1.13 2.96 8.29
CA ALA A 270 -1.95 4.13 8.52
C ALA A 270 -1.09 5.23 9.15
N HIS A 271 -1.61 6.44 9.21
CA HIS A 271 -0.94 7.55 9.90
C HIS A 271 -0.67 7.28 11.39
N ASN A 272 -1.39 6.32 12.01
CA ASN A 272 -1.20 5.94 13.41
C ASN A 272 -0.56 4.54 13.61
N LEU A 273 -0.27 3.80 12.53
CA LEU A 273 0.25 2.44 12.61
C LEU A 273 1.25 2.11 11.49
N ALA A 274 2.42 1.58 11.84
CA ALA A 274 3.41 1.09 10.89
C ALA A 274 3.99 -0.27 11.30
N LEU A 275 4.52 -1.00 10.33
CA LEU A 275 5.26 -2.25 10.51
C LEU A 275 6.71 -2.05 10.08
N SER A 276 7.66 -2.48 10.91
CA SER A 276 9.06 -2.67 10.49
C SER A 276 9.40 -4.14 10.35
N PHE A 277 10.29 -4.39 9.41
CA PHE A 277 10.91 -5.69 9.25
C PHE A 277 12.35 -5.55 8.78
N SER A 278 13.11 -6.64 8.91
CA SER A 278 14.40 -6.80 8.26
C SER A 278 14.39 -8.01 7.33
N VAL A 279 15.34 -8.04 6.40
CA VAL A 279 15.47 -9.08 5.37
C VAL A 279 16.87 -9.65 5.45
N GLY A 280 17.01 -10.98 5.36
CA GLY A 280 18.32 -11.65 5.33
C GLY A 280 19.03 -11.79 6.68
N GLU A 281 18.58 -11.10 7.73
CA GLU A 281 19.27 -11.07 9.03
C GLU A 281 18.89 -12.21 9.97
N SER A 282 17.69 -12.79 9.83
CA SER A 282 17.19 -13.83 10.73
C SER A 282 17.15 -15.19 10.05
N GLU A 283 17.63 -16.23 10.74
CA GLU A 283 17.51 -17.62 10.27
C GLU A 283 16.07 -18.15 10.36
N TYR A 284 15.28 -17.60 11.30
CA TYR A 284 13.91 -18.07 11.57
C TYR A 284 12.90 -16.93 11.52
N TYR A 285 11.70 -17.25 11.06
CA TYR A 285 10.58 -16.32 11.13
C TYR A 285 10.14 -16.06 12.58
N ASN A 286 9.45 -14.94 12.80
CA ASN A 286 8.97 -14.53 14.12
C ASN A 286 8.17 -15.64 14.84
N SER A 287 8.55 -15.91 16.09
CA SER A 287 7.73 -16.69 17.04
C SER A 287 6.76 -15.80 17.82
N HIS A 288 7.09 -14.52 17.94
CA HIS A 288 6.32 -13.48 18.60
C HIS A 288 6.53 -12.14 17.89
N LEU A 289 5.61 -11.20 18.08
CA LEU A 289 5.69 -9.84 17.57
C LEU A 289 5.88 -8.86 18.72
N LYS A 290 6.67 -7.82 18.47
CA LYS A 290 6.83 -6.69 19.40
C LYS A 290 5.95 -5.54 18.94
N VAL A 291 5.11 -5.03 19.83
CA VAL A 291 4.26 -3.86 19.59
C VAL A 291 4.76 -2.73 20.46
N TYR A 292 5.18 -1.63 19.84
CA TYR A 292 5.63 -0.41 20.50
C TYR A 292 4.51 0.61 20.39
N SER A 293 3.93 1.00 21.52
CA SER A 293 2.78 1.90 21.56
C SER A 293 2.99 3.00 22.59
N VAL A 294 2.67 4.24 22.22
CA VAL A 294 2.74 5.35 23.18
C VAL A 294 1.69 5.22 24.27
N ASP A 295 0.47 4.87 23.85
CA ASP A 295 -0.63 4.53 24.74
C ASP A 295 -1.10 3.08 24.48
N PRO A 296 -0.54 2.10 25.20
CA PRO A 296 -0.93 0.71 25.03
C PRO A 296 -2.38 0.42 25.43
N SER A 297 -3.02 1.28 26.23
CA SER A 297 -4.42 1.09 26.66
C SER A 297 -5.43 1.19 25.50
N LYS A 298 -5.05 1.89 24.42
CA LYS A 298 -5.83 2.00 23.18
C LYS A 298 -5.68 0.81 22.24
N LEU A 299 -4.76 -0.11 22.53
CA LEU A 299 -4.64 -1.34 21.76
C LEU A 299 -5.80 -2.29 22.08
N LYS A 300 -6.25 -3.00 21.04
CA LYS A 300 -7.33 -4.00 21.13
C LYS A 300 -6.78 -5.42 21.26
N CYS A 301 -5.48 -5.58 21.06
CA CYS A 301 -4.76 -6.82 21.34
C CYS A 301 -4.21 -6.79 22.76
N ARG A 302 -4.19 -7.97 23.39
CA ARG A 302 -3.57 -8.16 24.71
C ARG A 302 -2.15 -8.68 24.59
N THR A 303 -1.34 -8.34 25.59
CA THR A 303 -0.01 -8.93 25.75
C THR A 303 -0.16 -10.44 25.97
N SER A 304 0.64 -11.23 25.27
CA SER A 304 0.62 -12.70 25.30
C SER A 304 1.98 -13.27 24.90
N LYS A 305 2.14 -14.60 24.96
CA LYS A 305 3.37 -15.27 24.47
C LYS A 305 3.68 -15.00 22.99
N ARG A 306 2.68 -14.58 22.21
CA ARG A 306 2.82 -14.27 20.77
C ARG A 306 2.91 -12.79 20.49
N ILE A 307 2.50 -11.92 21.42
CA ILE A 307 2.44 -10.46 21.27
C ILE A 307 3.05 -9.83 22.52
N HIS A 308 4.23 -9.24 22.38
CA HIS A 308 4.90 -8.52 23.45
C HIS A 308 4.68 -7.03 23.24
N THR A 309 3.97 -6.39 24.17
CA THR A 309 3.69 -4.96 24.07
C THR A 309 4.63 -4.16 24.95
N TYR A 310 5.12 -3.05 24.41
CA TYR A 310 6.00 -2.11 25.05
C TYR A 310 5.37 -0.72 25.01
N LYS A 311 5.32 -0.04 26.16
CA LYS A 311 5.06 1.39 26.24
C LYS A 311 6.31 2.15 25.81
N VAL A 312 6.15 3.13 24.91
CA VAL A 312 7.22 4.00 24.43
C VAL A 312 6.80 5.46 24.55
N SER A 313 7.74 6.39 24.39
CA SER A 313 7.46 7.83 24.34
C SER A 313 7.01 8.26 22.94
N HIS A 314 6.42 9.45 22.81
CA HIS A 314 6.18 10.05 21.48
C HIS A 314 7.51 10.31 20.77
N ASP A 315 8.54 10.77 21.47
CA ASP A 315 9.88 10.98 20.90
C ASP A 315 10.48 9.71 20.25
N PHE A 316 10.25 8.54 20.84
CA PHE A 316 10.65 7.27 20.24
C PHE A 316 9.97 7.04 18.88
N ILE A 317 8.67 7.36 18.78
CA ILE A 317 7.92 7.27 17.53
C ILE A 317 8.36 8.38 16.55
N ASP A 318 8.68 9.58 17.03
CA ASP A 318 9.15 10.71 16.23
C ASP A 318 10.48 10.41 15.54
N ASN A 319 11.40 9.77 16.24
CA ASN A 319 12.66 9.33 15.65
C ASN A 319 12.45 8.32 14.51
N ILE A 320 11.48 7.42 14.66
CA ILE A 320 11.10 6.48 13.60
C ILE A 320 10.46 7.24 12.43
N THR A 321 9.49 8.12 12.69
CA THR A 321 8.80 8.87 11.63
C THR A 321 9.69 9.85 10.89
N GLY A 322 10.65 10.49 11.58
CA GLY A 322 11.64 11.39 10.99
C GLY A 322 12.55 10.67 10.00
N TRP A 323 13.03 9.48 10.35
CA TRP A 323 13.86 8.66 9.46
C TRP A 323 13.10 8.20 8.20
N ILE A 324 11.85 7.73 8.35
CA ILE A 324 10.96 7.42 7.22
C ILE A 324 10.81 8.62 6.31
N THR A 325 10.53 9.78 6.90
CA THR A 325 10.26 11.00 6.14
C THR A 325 11.52 11.43 5.39
N ALA A 326 12.69 11.35 6.01
CA ALA A 326 13.97 11.66 5.37
C ALA A 326 14.20 10.80 4.11
N ILE A 327 13.94 9.49 4.19
CA ILE A 327 14.06 8.60 3.02
C ILE A 327 12.91 8.84 2.03
N GLY A 328 11.68 9.07 2.51
CA GLY A 328 10.54 9.37 1.65
C GLY A 328 10.77 10.61 0.78
N VAL A 329 11.36 11.68 1.31
CA VAL A 329 11.67 12.92 0.57
C VAL A 329 12.54 12.66 -0.66
N SER A 330 13.51 11.73 -0.56
CA SER A 330 14.38 11.42 -1.70
C SER A 330 13.67 10.61 -2.79
N HIS A 331 12.66 9.80 -2.42
CA HIS A 331 12.01 8.87 -3.35
C HIS A 331 10.69 9.38 -3.94
N THR A 332 10.12 10.49 -3.47
CA THR A 332 8.88 11.05 -4.04
C THR A 332 8.88 12.59 -4.14
N LYS A 333 8.15 13.10 -5.15
CA LYS A 333 7.85 14.53 -5.33
C LYS A 333 6.74 15.03 -4.40
N THR A 334 5.91 14.13 -3.85
CA THR A 334 4.78 14.49 -2.99
C THR A 334 4.79 13.62 -1.74
N LEU A 335 4.89 14.27 -0.57
CA LEU A 335 4.70 13.62 0.72
C LEU A 335 3.39 14.10 1.32
N TYR A 336 2.57 13.15 1.77
CA TYR A 336 1.34 13.45 2.48
C TYR A 336 1.65 13.49 3.97
N THR A 337 1.76 14.71 4.49
CA THR A 337 1.73 14.95 5.92
C THR A 337 0.29 15.28 6.32
N PRO A 338 -0.28 14.62 7.34
CA PRO A 338 -1.58 15.01 7.86
C PRO A 338 -1.53 16.40 8.49
N TYR A 339 -2.72 16.93 8.71
CA TYR A 339 -3.11 18.33 8.85
C TYR A 339 -2.19 19.23 9.69
N GLU A 340 -1.49 18.69 10.69
CA GLU A 340 -0.77 19.48 11.70
C GLU A 340 0.74 19.61 11.51
N LEU A 341 1.35 18.80 10.63
CA LEU A 341 2.74 19.03 10.21
C LEU A 341 2.89 20.24 9.26
N LYS A 342 1.77 20.88 8.88
CA LYS A 342 1.79 22.18 8.20
C LYS A 342 2.27 23.32 9.11
N ASP A 343 2.22 23.13 10.43
CA ASP A 343 2.62 24.13 11.44
C ASP A 343 3.57 23.49 12.48
N ILE A 344 4.80 23.24 12.03
CA ILE A 344 5.86 22.62 12.84
C ILE A 344 6.14 23.44 14.11
N GLU A 345 6.08 24.77 14.03
CA GLU A 345 6.34 25.63 15.18
C GLU A 345 5.32 25.38 16.29
N ARG A 346 4.03 25.27 15.94
CA ARG A 346 2.98 24.93 16.90
C ARG A 346 3.16 23.52 17.49
N TYR A 347 3.61 22.55 16.69
CA TYR A 347 3.92 21.21 17.19
C TYR A 347 5.07 21.22 18.21
N LEU A 348 6.15 21.94 17.92
CA LEU A 348 7.29 22.06 18.84
C LEU A 348 6.90 22.75 20.16
N VAL A 349 6.05 23.78 20.11
CA VAL A 349 5.49 24.40 21.32
C VAL A 349 4.69 23.37 22.11
N HIS A 350 3.80 22.62 21.46
CA HIS A 350 2.99 21.59 22.12
C HIS A 350 3.85 20.53 22.82
N GLN A 351 4.95 20.09 22.19
CA GLN A 351 5.90 19.15 22.81
C GLN A 351 6.54 19.74 24.06
N SER A 352 7.01 20.99 23.99
CA SER A 352 7.64 21.67 25.13
C SER A 352 6.69 21.91 26.30
N GLU A 353 5.40 22.10 26.03
CA GLU A 353 4.38 22.26 27.07
C GLU A 353 3.98 20.93 27.73
N ASN A 354 4.34 19.78 27.13
CA ASN A 354 3.91 18.44 27.54
C ASN A 354 5.10 17.45 27.66
N GLU A 355 6.25 17.90 28.17
CA GLU A 355 7.50 17.12 28.17
C GLU A 355 7.37 15.72 28.78
N GLU A 356 6.75 15.58 29.95
CA GLU A 356 6.59 14.27 30.60
C GLU A 356 5.78 13.29 29.75
N TYR A 357 4.79 13.79 29.00
CA TYR A 357 3.96 12.99 28.12
C TYR A 357 4.70 12.61 26.82
N HIS A 358 5.54 13.51 26.30
CA HIS A 358 6.26 13.30 25.03
C HIS A 358 7.56 12.50 25.15
N TYR A 359 8.28 12.62 26.27
CA TYR A 359 9.62 12.04 26.44
C TYR A 359 9.70 10.85 27.40
N SER A 360 8.58 10.47 28.04
CA SER A 360 8.51 9.32 28.94
C SER A 360 7.71 8.16 28.35
N PRO A 361 8.17 6.90 28.52
CA PRO A 361 9.43 6.49 29.10
C PRO A 361 10.62 6.73 28.16
N GLN A 362 11.81 6.98 28.72
CA GLN A 362 13.05 7.17 27.95
C GLN A 362 13.45 5.94 27.11
N HIS A 363 13.04 4.75 27.57
CA HIS A 363 13.28 3.48 26.88
C HIS A 363 12.00 2.64 26.84
N PRO A 364 11.81 1.78 25.83
CA PRO A 364 10.65 0.90 25.76
C PRO A 364 10.48 0.05 27.02
N GLN A 365 9.30 0.11 27.63
CA GLN A 365 8.95 -0.63 28.84
C GLN A 365 7.93 -1.71 28.54
N PHE A 366 8.23 -2.98 28.86
CA PHE A 366 7.28 -4.06 28.67
C PHE A 366 6.03 -3.86 29.54
N VAL A 367 4.85 -4.04 28.97
CA VAL A 367 3.57 -3.85 29.66
C VAL A 367 2.62 -5.03 29.47
N VAL A 368 1.85 -5.31 30.50
CA VAL A 368 0.75 -6.29 30.46
C VAL A 368 -0.57 -5.52 30.31
N ILE A 369 -1.30 -5.81 29.24
CA ILE A 369 -2.55 -5.14 28.83
C ILE A 369 -3.71 -6.11 28.92
#